data_AF-A0A2P5TRJ6-F1
#
_entry.id   AF-A0A2P5TRJ6-F1
#
_cell.length_a   1.000
_cell.length_b   1.000
_cell.length_c   1.000
_cell.angle_alpha   90.00
_cell.angle_beta   90.00
_cell.angle_gamma   90.00
#
_symmetry.space_group_name_H-M   'P 1'
#
loop_
_entity.id
_entity.type
_entity.pdbx_description
1 polymer ?
#
loop_
_entity_poly.entity_id
_entity_poly.type
_entity_poly.pdbx_seq_one_letter_code
_entity_poly.pdbx_strand_id
1 'polypeptide(L)' 'MEQRTARLTLLIDPRKKALFEQLCAQEDVTPSQKVRQFIRDYIEQQTGRDWLDVSQD' A
#
# COMPACT_ATOMS: atom_id res chain seq x y z
N MET A 1 -17.98 14.42 -6.91
CA MET A 1 -17.46 13.04 -6.87
C MET A 1 -16.18 13.09 -6.08
N GLU A 2 -16.24 12.66 -4.83
CA GLU A 2 -15.15 12.69 -3.88
C GLU A 2 -13.92 11.98 -4.46
N GLN A 3 -12.76 12.63 -4.41
CA GLN A 3 -11.51 12.08 -4.93
C GLN A 3 -10.99 10.99 -3.97
N ARG A 4 -11.63 9.81 -3.98
CA ARG A 4 -11.30 8.66 -3.13
C ARG A 4 -9.93 8.04 -3.40
N THR A 5 -9.17 8.56 -4.37
CA THR A 5 -7.86 8.04 -4.75
C THR A 5 -6.85 9.16 -4.93
N ALA A 6 -5.87 9.21 -4.04
CA ALA A 6 -4.66 10.02 -4.18
C ALA A 6 -3.51 9.16 -4.75
N ARG A 7 -2.61 9.78 -5.52
CA ARG A 7 -1.40 9.13 -6.06
C ARG A 7 -0.23 9.34 -5.10
N LEU A 8 0.37 8.25 -4.63
CA LEU A 8 1.64 8.23 -3.90
C LEU A 8 2.76 7.76 -4.85
N THR A 9 3.76 8.61 -5.08
CA THR A 9 4.94 8.27 -5.89
C THR A 9 6.14 8.04 -4.97
N LEU A 10 6.81 6.90 -5.12
CA LEU A 10 7.96 6.50 -4.31
C LEU A 10 9.12 6.14 -5.22
N LEU A 11 10.32 6.59 -4.89
CA LEU A 11 11.55 6.13 -5.52
C LEU A 11 12.14 4.99 -4.69
N ILE A 12 12.46 3.88 -5.35
CA ILE A 12 13.11 2.72 -4.72
C ILE A 12 14.28 2.28 -5.59
N ASP A 13 15.26 1.66 -4.95
CA ASP A 13 16.39 1.05 -5.64
C ASP A 13 15.91 0.01 -6.68
N PRO A 14 16.47 -0.01 -7.91
CA PRO A 14 16.02 -0.90 -8.98
C PRO A 14 16.16 -2.39 -8.65
N ARG A 15 17.16 -2.78 -7.83
CA ARG A 15 17.33 -4.18 -7.42
C ARG A 15 16.23 -4.59 -6.43
N LYS A 16 15.92 -3.70 -5.48
CA LYS A 16 14.79 -3.91 -4.56
C LYS A 16 13.45 -4.00 -5.30
N LYS A 17 13.25 -3.14 -6.31
CA LYS A 17 12.06 -3.20 -7.17
C LYS A 17 11.90 -4.57 -7.83
N ALA A 18 12.96 -5.05 -8.50
CA ALA A 18 12.92 -6.32 -9.20
C ALA A 18 12.63 -7.50 -8.26
N LEU A 19 13.28 -7.54 -7.09
CA LEU A 19 13.03 -8.58 -6.08
C LEU A 19 11.58 -8.50 -5.55
N PHE A 20 11.08 -7.30 -5.28
CA PHE A 20 9.71 -7.10 -4.81
C PHE A 20 8.69 -7.57 -5.84
N GLU A 21 8.89 -7.24 -7.12
CA GLU A 21 8.04 -7.70 -8.23
C GLU A 21 8.04 -9.22 -8.36
N GLN A 22 9.21 -9.86 -8.22
CA GLN A 22 9.32 -11.32 -8.24
C GLN A 22 8.56 -11.97 -7.08
N LEU A 23 8.69 -11.45 -5.86
CA LEU A 23 7.96 -11.96 -4.69
C LEU A 23 6.45 -11.79 -4.87
N CYS A 24 6.01 -10.64 -5.37
CA CYS A 24 4.60 -10.39 -5.66
C CYS A 24 4.05 -11.38 -6.69
N ALA A 25 4.80 -11.67 -7.76
CA ALA A 25 4.42 -12.63 -8.78
C ALA A 25 4.31 -14.08 -8.25
N GLN A 26 5.15 -14.47 -7.29
CA GLN A 26 5.06 -15.79 -6.65
C GLN A 26 3.79 -15.96 -5.81
N GLU A 27 3.25 -14.87 -5.29
CA GLU A 27 2.03 -14.84 -4.47
C GLU A 27 0.77 -14.49 -5.27
N ASP A 28 0.85 -14.41 -6.60
CA ASP A 28 -0.24 -14.01 -7.51
C ASP A 28 -0.87 -12.64 -7.16
N VAL A 29 -0.03 -11.69 -6.74
CA VAL A 29 -0.46 -10.31 -6.41
C VAL A 29 0.36 -9.27 -7.17
N THR A 30 -0.23 -8.10 -7.40
CA THR A 30 0.49 -6.97 -7.98
C THR A 30 1.25 -6.18 -6.91
N PRO A 31 2.38 -5.54 -7.27
CA PRO A 31 3.13 -4.66 -6.36
C PRO A 31 2.24 -3.60 -5.69
N SER A 32 1.29 -3.01 -6.43
CA SER A 32 0.37 -2.01 -5.88
C SER A 32 -0.59 -2.59 -4.85
N GLN A 33 -1.08 -3.82 -5.03
CA GLN A 33 -1.90 -4.49 -4.02
C GLN A 33 -1.10 -4.74 -2.74
N LYS A 34 0.13 -5.25 -2.87
CA LYS A 34 0.98 -5.52 -1.71
C LYS A 34 1.39 -4.24 -0.97
N VAL A 35 1.74 -3.17 -1.69
CA VAL A 35 2.04 -1.86 -1.09
C VAL A 35 0.82 -1.29 -0.35
N ARG A 36 -0.39 -1.41 -0.90
CA ARG A 36 -1.61 -0.98 -0.20
C ARG A 36 -1.84 -1.79 1.08
N GLN A 37 -1.56 -3.08 1.06
CA GLN A 37 -1.64 -3.92 2.25
C GLN A 37 -0.63 -3.46 3.32
N PHE A 38 0.63 -3.22 2.94
CA PHE A 38 1.64 -2.70 3.87
C PHE A 38 1.29 -1.34 4.46
N ILE A 39 0.73 -0.43 3.65
CA ILE A 39 0.26 0.88 4.14
C ILE A 39 -0.85 0.68 5.17
N ARG A 40 -1.84 -0.19 4.87
CA ARG A 40 -2.93 -0.50 5.80
C ARG A 40 -2.39 -1.09 7.10
N ASP A 41 -1.57 -2.13 7.02
CA ASP A 41 -1.04 -2.83 8.20
C ASP A 41 -0.22 -1.89 9.07
N TYR A 42 0.59 -1.01 8.45
CA TYR A 42 1.37 -0.01 9.17
C TYR A 42 0.48 1.00 9.91
N ILE A 43 -0.57 1.52 9.26
CA ILE A 43 -1.50 2.44 9.91
C ILE A 43 -2.24 1.72 11.04
N GLU A 44 -2.77 0.52 10.79
CA GLU A 44 -3.47 -0.30 11.79
C GLU A 44 -2.62 -0.60 13.01
N GLN A 45 -1.33 -0.89 12.81
CA GLN A 45 -0.39 -1.15 13.89
C GLN A 45 -0.18 0.09 14.78
N GLN A 46 -0.22 1.30 14.20
CA GLN A 46 0.10 2.54 14.92
C GLN A 46 -1.13 3.21 15.53
N THR A 47 -2.28 3.17 14.85
CA THR A 47 -3.50 3.90 15.25
C THR A 47 -4.68 2.98 15.59
N GLY A 48 -4.51 1.66 15.47
CA GLY A 48 -5.64 0.73 15.53
C GLY A 48 -6.52 0.83 14.28
N ARG A 49 -7.77 0.39 14.37
CA ARG A 49 -8.73 0.46 13.23
C ARG A 49 -9.45 1.81 13.11
N ASP A 50 -9.02 2.80 13.88
CA ASP A 50 -9.64 4.12 13.99
C ASP A 50 -9.59 4.89 12.64
N TRP A 51 -8.59 4.58 11.79
CA TRP A 51 -8.47 5.20 10.47
C TRP A 51 -9.64 4.90 9.50
N LEU A 52 -10.47 3.89 9.80
CA LEU A 52 -11.70 3.62 9.04
C LEU A 52 -12.76 4.70 9.23
N ASP A 53 -12.73 5.43 10.35
CA ASP A 53 -13.71 6.47 10.70
C ASP A 53 -13.40 7.83 10.04
N VAL A 54 -12.15 8.01 9.61
CA VAL A 54 -11.62 9.25 8.98
C VAL A 54 -12.17 9.47 7.55
N SER A 55 -13.14 8.66 7.11
CA SER A 55 -13.81 8.78 5.81
C SER A 55 -15.10 9.62 5.88
N GLN A 56 -15.35 10.34 6.97
CA GLN A 56 -16.43 11.32 7.08
C GLN A 56 -15.88 12.75 7.24
N ASP A 57 -15.38 13.33 6.15
CA ASP A 57 -15.45 14.77 5.85
C ASP A 57 -15.31 15.01 4.34
#